data_AF-A0A842TP88-F1
#
_entry.id   AF-A0A842TP88-F1
#
_cell.length_a   1.000
_cell.length_b   1.000
_cell.length_c   1.000
_cell.angle_alpha   90.00
_cell.angle_beta   90.00
_cell.angle_gamma   90.00
#
_symmetry.space_group_name_H-M   'P 1'
#
loop_
_entity.id
_entity.type
_entity.pdbx_description
1 polymer ?
#
loop_
_entity_poly.entity_id
_entity_poly.type
_entity_poly.pdbx_seq_one_letter_code
_entity_poly.pdbx_strand_id
1 'polypeptide(L)'
;MSVFTVYKSPRIANANPQISNMRLNGMSWFLLNRDNKSIVMSSHANVRRIMQFFRVEIPSYLTINPIPTHFGYEIFNNTKELVNNQSSHLILCKLDKIYPDIYPQNVHSNVNSYTDSDFEKLTNDRTINKIYDNGEYFVWAT
;
A
#
# COMPACT_ATOMS: atom_id res chain seq x y z
N MET A 1 -4.20 -33.97 39.73
CA MET A 1 -4.83 -33.39 38.52
C MET A 1 -4.62 -31.88 38.58
N SER A 2 -3.78 -31.31 37.70
CA SER A 2 -3.58 -29.86 37.62
C SER A 2 -4.27 -29.33 36.38
N VAL A 3 -5.07 -28.28 36.53
CA VAL A 3 -5.78 -27.59 35.43
C VAL A 3 -5.01 -26.32 35.11
N PHE A 4 -4.40 -26.26 33.93
CA PHE A 4 -3.79 -25.03 33.43
C PHE A 4 -4.87 -24.13 32.83
N THR A 5 -4.99 -22.91 33.33
CA THR A 5 -5.91 -21.89 32.80
C THR A 5 -5.10 -20.92 31.94
N VAL A 6 -5.34 -20.89 30.63
CA VAL A 6 -4.73 -19.93 29.72
C VAL A 6 -5.66 -18.74 29.56
N TYR A 7 -5.22 -17.57 29.99
CA TYR A 7 -5.94 -16.32 29.76
C TYR A 7 -5.60 -15.76 28.38
N LYS A 8 -6.62 -15.29 27.64
CA LYS A 8 -6.40 -14.58 26.38
C LYS A 8 -5.62 -13.28 26.67
N SER A 9 -4.66 -12.96 25.80
CA SER A 9 -3.93 -11.70 25.86
C SER A 9 -4.90 -10.52 25.91
N PRO A 10 -4.69 -9.52 26.78
CA PRO A 10 -5.51 -8.30 26.80
C PRO A 10 -5.30 -7.44 25.54
N ARG A 11 -4.21 -7.67 24.79
CA ARG A 11 -3.94 -7.00 23.52
C ARG A 11 -4.58 -7.80 22.39
N ILE A 12 -5.81 -7.41 22.01
CA ILE A 12 -6.57 -8.01 20.92
C ILE A 12 -6.59 -7.03 19.75
N ALA A 13 -6.04 -7.44 18.60
CA ALA A 13 -6.18 -6.71 17.35
C ALA A 13 -7.39 -7.26 16.57
N ASN A 14 -8.37 -6.41 16.27
CA ASN A 14 -9.52 -6.78 15.44
C ASN A 14 -9.43 -6.05 14.11
N ALA A 15 -9.46 -6.80 13.01
CA ALA A 15 -9.49 -6.19 11.68
C ALA A 15 -10.85 -5.50 11.46
N ASN A 16 -10.84 -4.24 11.03
CA ASN A 16 -12.03 -3.59 10.51
C ASN A 16 -12.21 -3.99 9.03
N PRO A 17 -13.27 -4.72 8.65
CA PRO A 17 -13.49 -5.10 7.27
C PRO A 17 -14.02 -3.95 6.39
N GLN A 18 -14.41 -2.82 6.98
CA GLN A 18 -15.00 -1.68 6.28
C GLN A 18 -14.00 -1.04 5.29
N ILE A 19 -14.49 -0.75 4.09
CA ILE A 19 -13.76 -0.01 3.05
C ILE A 19 -14.57 1.26 2.78
N SER A 20 -13.90 2.41 2.79
CA SER A 20 -14.54 3.69 2.52
C SER A 20 -14.93 3.81 1.04
N ASN A 21 -15.94 4.64 0.76
CA ASN A 21 -16.35 4.92 -0.62
C ASN A 21 -15.22 5.58 -1.43
N MET A 22 -14.37 6.41 -0.81
CA MET A 22 -13.23 7.02 -1.48
C MET A 22 -12.20 5.99 -1.96
N ARG A 23 -11.95 4.93 -1.17
CA ARG A 23 -11.08 3.82 -1.61
C ARG A 23 -11.70 3.04 -2.76
N LEU A 24 -13.01 2.80 -2.74
CA LEU A 24 -13.71 2.15 -3.86
C LEU A 24 -13.64 2.99 -5.14
N ASN A 25 -13.89 4.30 -5.03
CA ASN A 25 -13.81 5.22 -6.16
C ASN A 25 -12.39 5.30 -6.73
N GLY A 26 -11.38 5.38 -5.87
CA GLY A 26 -9.97 5.39 -6.29
C GLY A 26 -9.55 4.11 -6.99
N MET A 27 -9.98 2.96 -6.48
CA MET A 27 -9.74 1.68 -7.16
C MET A 27 -10.49 1.59 -8.49
N SER A 28 -11.74 2.02 -8.55
CA SER A 28 -12.51 2.03 -9.79
C SER A 28 -11.82 2.87 -10.85
N TRP A 29 -11.36 4.08 -10.49
CA TRP A 29 -10.56 4.92 -11.37
C TRP A 29 -9.27 4.21 -11.82
N PHE A 30 -8.53 3.60 -10.90
CA PHE A 30 -7.29 2.88 -11.22
C PHE A 30 -7.55 1.72 -12.20
N LEU A 31 -8.59 0.92 -11.98
CA LEU A 31 -8.93 -0.21 -12.84
C LEU A 31 -9.29 0.21 -14.27
N LEU A 32 -9.91 1.38 -14.43
CA LEU A 32 -10.31 1.93 -15.73
C LEU A 32 -9.15 2.61 -16.48
N ASN A 33 -8.16 3.14 -15.77
CA ASN A 33 -7.11 3.99 -16.35
C ASN A 33 -5.71 3.34 -16.37
N ARG A 34 -5.52 2.19 -15.71
CA ARG A 34 -4.21 1.52 -15.67
C ARG A 34 -3.83 0.95 -17.03
N ASP A 35 -2.53 0.97 -17.31
CA ASP A 35 -1.93 0.11 -18.32
C ASP A 35 -1.72 -1.32 -17.77
N ASN A 36 -2.17 -2.33 -18.52
CA ASN A 36 -2.07 -3.74 -18.12
C ASN A 36 -0.63 -4.28 -18.15
N LYS A 37 0.31 -3.58 -18.81
CA LYS A 37 1.72 -3.99 -18.88
C LYS A 37 2.58 -3.43 -17.75
N SER A 38 2.08 -2.42 -17.05
CA SER A 38 2.82 -1.75 -15.98
C SER A 38 2.83 -2.57 -14.69
N ILE A 39 3.95 -2.54 -13.98
CA ILE A 39 4.07 -3.18 -12.66
C ILE A 39 3.12 -2.50 -11.69
N VAL A 40 2.43 -3.26 -10.85
CA VAL A 40 1.60 -2.68 -9.79
C VAL A 40 2.28 -2.92 -8.45
N MET A 41 2.55 -1.84 -7.73
CA MET A 41 3.04 -1.87 -6.37
C MET A 41 1.95 -1.35 -5.44
N SER A 42 1.71 -2.05 -4.34
CA SER A 42 0.71 -1.66 -3.34
C SER A 42 1.21 -1.99 -1.96
N SER A 43 0.91 -1.11 -1.01
CA SER A 43 0.98 -1.41 0.41
C SER A 43 -0.42 -1.71 0.92
N HIS A 44 -1.03 -0.84 1.75
CA HIS A 44 -2.31 -1.14 2.42
C HIS A 44 -3.56 -0.94 1.55
N ALA A 45 -3.42 -0.70 0.25
CA ALA A 45 -4.53 -0.40 -0.66
C ALA A 45 -5.46 -1.59 -0.96
N ASN A 46 -5.05 -2.83 -0.66
CA ASN A 46 -5.85 -4.06 -0.82
C ASN A 46 -6.41 -4.29 -2.23
N VAL A 47 -5.57 -4.10 -3.26
CA VAL A 47 -5.96 -4.13 -4.68
C VAL A 47 -6.77 -5.37 -5.06
N ARG A 48 -6.26 -6.57 -4.75
CA ARG A 48 -6.96 -7.84 -5.10
C ARG A 48 -8.34 -7.95 -4.47
N ARG A 49 -8.47 -7.57 -3.19
CA ARG A 49 -9.75 -7.66 -2.47
C ARG A 49 -10.80 -6.74 -3.10
N ILE A 50 -10.40 -5.53 -3.52
CA ILE A 50 -11.34 -4.59 -4.14
C ILE A 50 -11.66 -5.01 -5.59
N MET A 51 -10.71 -5.60 -6.32
CA MET A 51 -11.01 -6.20 -7.64
C MET A 51 -12.07 -7.30 -7.55
N GLN A 52 -11.98 -8.17 -6.54
CA GLN A 52 -13.00 -9.20 -6.28
C GLN A 52 -14.36 -8.59 -5.96
N PHE A 53 -14.40 -7.51 -5.17
CA PHE A 53 -15.64 -6.78 -4.88
C PHE A 53 -16.33 -6.27 -6.16
N PHE A 54 -15.56 -5.70 -7.09
CA PHE A 54 -16.06 -5.25 -8.39
C PHE A 54 -16.31 -6.39 -9.39
N ARG A 55 -16.07 -7.65 -9.01
CA ARG A 55 -16.15 -8.83 -9.91
C ARG A 55 -15.29 -8.66 -11.17
N VAL A 56 -14.17 -7.96 -11.05
CA VAL A 56 -13.16 -7.85 -12.11
C VAL A 56 -12.28 -9.08 -12.05
N GLU A 57 -12.13 -9.76 -13.18
CA GLU A 57 -11.22 -10.89 -13.30
C GLU A 57 -9.80 -10.43 -12.96
N ILE A 58 -9.14 -11.16 -12.05
CA ILE A 58 -7.74 -10.89 -11.69
C ILE A 58 -6.89 -11.65 -12.72
N PRO A 59 -6.19 -10.95 -13.63
CA PRO A 59 -5.35 -11.64 -14.60
C PRO A 59 -4.27 -12.43 -13.88
N SER A 60 -3.96 -13.65 -14.36
CA SER A 60 -2.94 -14.51 -13.76
C SER A 60 -1.55 -13.87 -13.74
N TYR A 61 -1.27 -12.97 -14.69
CA TYR A 61 -0.04 -12.19 -14.78
C TYR A 61 0.00 -10.96 -13.86
N LEU A 62 -1.10 -10.60 -13.20
CA LEU A 62 -1.15 -9.44 -12.31
C LEU A 62 -0.46 -9.74 -10.98
N THR A 63 0.83 -9.47 -10.96
CA THR A 63 1.64 -9.47 -9.74
C THR A 63 1.52 -8.09 -9.09
N ILE A 64 1.07 -8.08 -7.83
CA ILE A 64 1.06 -6.87 -7.00
C ILE A 64 2.23 -6.99 -6.03
N ASN A 65 3.24 -6.17 -6.25
CA ASN A 65 4.46 -6.16 -5.45
C ASN A 65 4.25 -5.31 -4.19
N PRO A 66 4.80 -5.72 -3.04
CA PRO A 66 4.83 -4.86 -1.87
C PRO A 66 5.71 -3.64 -2.11
N ILE A 67 5.34 -2.50 -1.54
CA ILE A 67 6.17 -1.29 -1.54
C ILE A 67 7.17 -1.41 -0.36
N PRO A 68 8.49 -1.34 -0.60
CA PRO A 68 9.50 -1.41 0.46
C PRO A 68 9.35 -0.29 1.49
N THR A 69 9.88 -0.49 2.70
CA THR A 69 10.06 0.58 3.70
C THR A 69 10.68 1.83 3.09
N HIS A 70 10.25 3.01 3.54
CA HIS A 70 10.78 4.29 3.05
C HIS A 70 10.72 4.42 1.51
N PHE A 71 9.74 3.77 0.86
CA PHE A 71 9.61 3.66 -0.60
C PHE A 71 10.86 3.10 -1.31
N GLY A 72 11.78 2.44 -0.59
CA GLY A 72 13.04 1.93 -1.14
C GLY A 72 14.15 2.98 -1.25
N TYR A 73 13.95 4.21 -0.77
CA TYR A 73 14.95 5.29 -0.84
C TYR A 73 16.21 5.07 -0.01
N GLU A 74 16.26 4.02 0.81
CA GLU A 74 17.49 3.61 1.51
C GLU A 74 18.51 2.96 0.56
N ILE A 75 18.04 2.35 -0.53
CA ILE A 75 18.86 1.60 -1.49
C ILE A 75 18.89 2.30 -2.84
N PHE A 76 17.75 2.86 -3.26
CA PHE A 76 17.56 3.43 -4.59
C PHE A 76 17.47 4.95 -4.52
N ASN A 77 17.98 5.66 -5.52
CA ASN A 77 17.94 7.12 -5.54
C ASN A 77 16.57 7.67 -5.94
N ASN A 78 15.80 6.89 -6.68
CA ASN A 78 14.50 7.27 -7.22
C ASN A 78 13.60 6.04 -7.45
N THR A 79 12.32 6.29 -7.67
CA THR A 79 11.30 5.25 -7.83
C THR A 79 11.49 4.46 -9.11
N LYS A 80 12.01 5.08 -10.17
CA LYS A 80 12.28 4.37 -11.43
C LYS A 80 13.39 3.33 -11.30
N GLU A 81 14.41 3.60 -10.48
CA GLU A 81 15.47 2.65 -10.15
C GLU A 81 14.91 1.45 -9.35
N LEU A 82 14.04 1.71 -8.37
CA LEU A 82 13.34 0.66 -7.60
C LEU A 82 12.61 -0.35 -8.50
N VAL A 83 12.00 0.11 -9.59
CA VAL A 83 11.24 -0.73 -10.53
C VAL A 83 12.06 -1.16 -11.75
N ASN A 84 13.39 -1.14 -11.66
CA ASN A 84 14.31 -1.53 -12.74
C ASN A 84 14.03 -0.81 -14.07
N ASN A 85 13.70 0.48 -14.01
CA ASN A 85 13.33 1.33 -15.14
C ASN A 85 12.06 0.92 -15.90
N GLN A 86 11.23 0.04 -15.35
CA GLN A 86 9.97 -0.37 -15.96
C GLN A 86 8.85 0.63 -15.62
N SER A 87 7.80 0.68 -16.46
CA SER A 87 6.58 1.44 -16.13
C SER A 87 5.88 0.78 -14.95
N SER A 88 5.49 1.59 -13.98
CA SER A 88 4.92 1.11 -12.72
C SER A 88 3.84 2.04 -12.19
N HIS A 89 2.91 1.47 -11.44
CA HIS A 89 1.92 2.18 -10.64
C HIS A 89 2.19 1.91 -9.16
N LEU A 90 2.43 2.95 -8.38
CA LEU A 90 2.48 2.88 -6.93
C LEU A 90 1.12 3.31 -6.38
N ILE A 91 0.48 2.40 -5.65
CA ILE A 91 -0.83 2.59 -5.06
C ILE A 91 -0.68 2.74 -3.56
N LEU A 92 -1.03 3.93 -3.07
CA LEU A 92 -1.00 4.29 -1.66
C LEU A 92 -2.41 4.71 -1.21
N CYS A 93 -2.62 4.69 0.10
CA CYS A 93 -3.84 5.12 0.75
C CYS A 93 -3.53 5.81 2.08
N LYS A 94 -4.53 6.46 2.65
CA LYS A 94 -4.39 7.18 3.93
C LYS A 94 -3.87 6.28 5.07
N LEU A 95 -4.17 4.98 5.03
CA LEU A 95 -3.64 4.04 6.02
C LEU A 95 -2.12 3.95 6.00
N ASP A 96 -1.47 4.09 4.85
CA ASP A 96 -0.01 3.99 4.75
C ASP A 96 0.71 5.04 5.61
N LYS A 97 0.08 6.20 5.84
CA LYS A 97 0.63 7.25 6.71
C LYS A 97 0.51 6.96 8.20
N ILE A 98 -0.58 6.31 8.61
CA ILE A 98 -0.89 6.08 10.02
C ILE A 98 -0.55 4.67 10.48
N TYR A 99 -0.19 3.78 9.55
CA TYR A 99 0.05 2.36 9.85
C TYR A 99 1.10 2.15 10.95
N PRO A 100 2.23 2.89 10.99
CA PRO A 100 3.21 2.73 12.05
C PRO A 100 2.62 3.01 13.44
N ASP A 101 1.72 4.00 13.55
CA ASP A 101 1.12 4.43 14.82
C ASP A 101 0.12 3.42 15.39
N ILE A 102 -0.37 2.49 14.57
CA ILE A 102 -1.30 1.43 15.00
C ILE A 102 -0.55 0.34 15.79
N TYR A 103 0.75 0.18 15.56
CA TYR A 103 1.54 -0.87 16.19
C TYR A 103 2.27 -0.37 17.46
N PRO A 104 2.45 -1.25 18.46
CA PRO A 104 3.31 -0.96 19.60
C PRO A 104 4.75 -0.62 19.15
N GLN A 105 5.38 0.34 19.82
CA GLN A 105 6.73 0.82 19.49
C GLN A 105 7.78 -0.31 19.41
N ASN A 106 7.64 -1.35 20.23
CA ASN A 106 8.57 -2.48 20.28
C ASN A 106 8.54 -3.39 19.05
N VAL A 107 7.60 -3.19 18.10
CA VAL A 107 7.56 -3.93 16.83
C VAL A 107 7.70 -3.03 15.60
N HIS A 108 7.90 -1.72 15.78
CA HIS A 108 8.02 -0.75 14.67
C HIS A 108 9.10 -1.13 13.67
N SER A 109 10.24 -1.65 14.14
CA SER A 109 11.35 -2.10 13.27
C SER A 109 10.98 -3.23 12.31
N ASN A 110 9.89 -3.95 12.59
CA ASN A 110 9.45 -5.10 11.80
C ASN A 110 8.25 -4.75 10.89
N VAL A 111 7.81 -3.49 10.88
CA VAL A 111 6.62 -3.05 10.15
C VAL A 111 7.04 -2.08 9.05
N ASN A 112 6.56 -2.34 7.83
CA ASN A 112 6.73 -1.40 6.74
C ASN A 112 6.12 -0.05 7.12
N SER A 113 6.96 0.97 7.14
CA SER A 113 6.63 2.29 7.63
C SER A 113 7.07 3.35 6.61
N TYR A 114 6.22 4.37 6.47
CA TYR A 114 6.43 5.49 5.57
C TYR A 114 6.24 6.77 6.40
N THR A 115 7.29 7.56 6.50
CA THR A 115 7.31 8.82 7.24
C THR A 115 6.88 9.98 6.35
N ASP A 116 6.50 11.12 6.95
CA ASP A 116 6.21 12.33 6.18
C ASP A 116 7.37 12.75 5.28
N SER A 117 8.62 12.57 5.74
CA SER A 117 9.82 12.83 4.93
C SER A 117 9.89 11.92 3.70
N ASP A 118 9.45 10.67 3.79
CA ASP A 118 9.41 9.77 2.64
C ASP A 118 8.38 10.23 1.61
N PHE A 119 7.22 10.75 2.05
CA PHE A 119 6.22 11.33 1.16
C PHE A 119 6.71 12.63 0.50
N GLU A 120 7.48 13.46 1.21
CA GLU A 120 8.13 14.63 0.64
C GLU A 120 9.15 14.23 -0.42
N LYS A 121 9.98 13.21 -0.16
CA LYS A 121 10.91 12.66 -1.16
C LYS A 121 10.17 12.14 -2.39
N LEU A 122 9.11 11.35 -2.20
CA LEU A 122 8.28 10.83 -3.28
C LEU A 122 7.66 11.94 -4.13
N THR A 123 7.24 13.04 -3.50
CA THR A 123 6.68 14.21 -4.19
C THR A 123 7.73 14.97 -5.00
N ASN A 124 8.98 14.98 -4.54
CA ASN A 124 10.10 15.65 -5.20
C ASN A 124 10.84 14.74 -6.21
N ASP A 125 10.51 13.45 -6.25
CA ASP A 125 11.09 12.49 -7.18
C ASP A 125 10.58 12.74 -8.61
N ARG A 126 11.48 13.23 -9.47
CA ARG A 126 11.16 13.57 -10.87
C ARG A 126 10.88 12.36 -11.75
N THR A 127 11.09 11.15 -11.25
CA THR A 127 10.90 9.91 -12.02
C THR A 127 9.50 9.31 -11.85
N ILE A 128 8.65 9.90 -11.03
CA ILE A 128 7.29 9.44 -10.79
C ILE A 128 6.35 10.63 -10.63
N ASN A 129 5.11 10.49 -11.13
CA ASN A 129 4.10 11.53 -11.05
C ASN A 129 2.86 11.03 -10.31
N LYS A 130 2.28 11.87 -9.45
CA LYS A 130 0.96 11.60 -8.89
C LYS A 130 -0.10 11.85 -9.96
N ILE A 131 -0.78 10.80 -10.39
CA ILE A 131 -1.79 10.85 -11.47
C ILE A 131 -3.22 10.83 -10.95
N TYR A 132 -3.42 10.45 -9.68
CA TYR A 132 -4.72 10.47 -9.04
C TYR A 132 -4.61 10.70 -7.53
N ASP A 133 -5.53 11.50 -7.00
CA ASP A 133 -5.66 11.81 -5.58
C ASP A 133 -7.12 12.12 -5.26
N ASN A 134 -7.70 11.41 -4.31
CA ASN A 134 -9.02 11.75 -3.74
C ASN A 134 -9.00 11.89 -2.21
N GLY A 135 -7.83 12.18 -1.63
CA GLY A 135 -7.64 12.37 -0.19
C GLY A 135 -7.50 11.08 0.62
N GLU A 136 -7.98 9.93 0.13
CA GLU A 136 -7.78 8.63 0.81
C GLU A 136 -7.05 7.59 -0.03
N TYR A 137 -7.01 7.78 -1.34
CA TYR A 137 -6.42 6.87 -2.30
C TYR A 137 -5.59 7.66 -3.30
N PHE A 138 -4.36 7.21 -3.51
CA PHE A 138 -3.35 7.91 -4.30
C PHE A 138 -2.74 6.93 -5.31
N VAL A 139 -2.67 7.36 -6.57
CA VAL A 139 -1.98 6.60 -7.61
C VAL A 139 -0.85 7.45 -8.17
N TRP A 140 0.33 6.85 -8.20
CA TRP A 140 1.53 7.41 -8.78
C TRP A 140 1.98 6.54 -9.95
N ALA A 141 2.52 7.12 -11.02
CA ALA A 141 3.00 6.40 -12.18
C ALA A 141 4.36 6.92 -12.68
N THR A 142 5.23 5.99 -13.07
CA THR A 142 6.57 6.25 -13.63
C THR A 142 6.58 6.41 -15.14
#